data_AF-A0A950CI77-F1
#
_entry.id   AF-A0A950CI77-F1
#
_cell.length_a   1.000
_cell.length_b   1.000
_cell.length_c   1.000
_cell.angle_alpha   90.00
_cell.angle_beta   90.00
_cell.angle_gamma   90.00
#
_symmetry.space_group_name_H-M   'P 1'
#
loop_
_entity.id
_entity.type
_entity.pdbx_description
1 polymer ?
#
loop_
_entity_poly.entity_id
_entity_poly.type
_entity_poly.pdbx_seq_one_letter_code
_entity_poly.pdbx_strand_id
1 'polypeptide(L)' 'MPHIAGHDRAQTLLLPEALDDYVGHDNPVRFIDAFVDGLDLAAAGFMRQTP' A
#
# COMPACT_ATOMS: atom_id res chain seq x y z
N MET A 1 19.87 1.45 4.69
CA MET A 1 19.09 2.71 4.73
C MET A 1 17.82 2.43 5.52
N PRO A 2 17.52 3.18 6.60
CA PRO A 2 16.24 3.02 7.28
C PRO A 2 15.19 3.64 6.36
N HIS A 3 14.38 2.79 5.72
CA HIS A 3 13.15 3.29 5.12
C HIS A 3 12.25 3.70 6.29
N ILE A 4 11.57 4.84 6.16
CA ILE A 4 10.53 5.21 7.10
C ILE A 4 9.35 4.28 6.79
N ALA A 5 9.02 3.41 7.74
CA ALA A 5 7.80 2.61 7.63
C ALA A 5 6.60 3.57 7.69
N GLY A 6 5.78 3.56 6.63
CA GLY A 6 4.51 4.27 6.60
C GLY A 6 3.48 3.61 7.53
N HIS A 7 2.43 4.34 7.86
CA HIS A 7 1.26 3.77 8.52
C HIS A 7 0.37 3.09 7.47
N ASP A 8 -0.38 2.07 7.89
CA ASP A 8 -1.42 1.48 7.05
C ASP A 8 -2.42 2.57 6.65
N ARG A 9 -2.71 2.66 5.35
CA ARG A 9 -3.66 3.62 4.79
C ARG A 9 -5.09 3.41 5.30
N ALA A 10 -5.45 2.19 5.70
CA ALA A 10 -6.73 1.85 6.29
C ALA A 10 -6.81 2.14 7.79
N GLN A 11 -5.69 2.52 8.42
CA GLN A 11 -5.66 2.85 9.84
C GLN A 11 -6.52 4.09 10.11
N THR A 12 -7.37 4.00 11.14
CA THR A 12 -8.25 5.09 11.51
C THR A 12 -7.46 6.29 12.06
N LEU A 13 -7.78 7.49 11.59
CA LEU A 13 -7.17 8.75 12.03
C LEU A 13 -8.21 9.69 12.64
N LEU A 14 -7.74 10.78 13.28
CA LEU A 14 -8.64 11.76 13.89
C LEU A 14 -9.54 12.42 12.83
N LEU A 15 -8.95 12.78 11.69
CA LEU A 15 -9.61 13.20 10.45
C LEU A 15 -8.60 13.03 9.30
N PRO A 16 -8.99 12.43 8.15
CA PRO A 16 -10.24 11.76 7.80
C PRO A 16 -10.37 10.40 8.50
N GLU A 17 -11.43 9.63 8.22
CA GLU A 17 -11.66 8.33 8.87
C GLU A 17 -10.47 7.40 8.62
N ALA A 18 -9.93 7.34 7.41
CA ALA A 18 -8.67 6.68 7.08
C ALA A 18 -7.85 7.50 6.06
N LEU A 19 -6.53 7.35 6.04
CA LEU A 19 -5.69 7.98 5.02
C LEU A 19 -6.14 7.59 3.59
N ASP A 20 -6.70 6.40 3.45
CA ASP A 20 -7.31 5.91 2.21
C ASP A 20 -8.40 6.84 1.64
N ASP A 21 -9.12 7.56 2.49
CA ASP A 21 -10.20 8.46 2.07
C ASP A 21 -9.70 9.66 1.28
N TYR A 22 -8.43 10.03 1.43
CA TYR A 22 -7.78 11.05 0.60
C TYR A 22 -7.27 10.50 -0.73
N VAL A 23 -7.27 9.18 -0.91
CA VAL A 23 -6.84 8.54 -2.15
C VAL A 23 -8.03 8.40 -3.08
N GLY A 24 -8.22 9.42 -3.92
CA GLY A 24 -9.24 9.39 -4.98
C GLY A 24 -9.09 8.20 -5.94
N HIS A 25 -10.17 7.89 -6.67
CA HIS A 25 -10.22 6.75 -7.57
C HIS A 25 -9.14 6.75 -8.66
N ASP A 26 -8.87 7.92 -9.24
CA ASP A 26 -7.86 8.09 -10.30
C ASP A 26 -6.43 8.27 -9.77
N ASN A 27 -6.22 8.12 -8.46
CA ASN A 27 -4.89 8.26 -7.88
C ASN A 27 -4.00 7.09 -8.36
N PRO A 28 -2.79 7.36 -8.88
CA PRO A 28 -1.89 6.33 -9.40
C PRO A 28 -1.52 5.26 -8.36
N VAL A 29 -1.62 5.55 -7.06
CA VAL A 29 -1.38 4.54 -6.02
C VAL A 29 -2.36 3.36 -6.13
N ARG A 30 -3.61 3.58 -6.56
CA ARG A 30 -4.59 2.49 -6.77
C ARG A 30 -4.13 1.51 -7.85
N PHE A 31 -3.45 2.01 -8.88
CA PHE A 31 -2.83 1.17 -9.90
C PHE A 31 -1.64 0.39 -9.32
N ILE A 32 -0.81 1.04 -8.49
CA ILE A 32 0.33 0.39 -7.84
C ILE A 32 -0.15 -0.75 -6.93
N ASP A 33 -1.19 -0.51 -6.13
CA ASP A 33 -1.81 -1.54 -5.28
C ASP A 33 -2.23 -2.75 -6.13
N ALA A 34 -3.06 -2.51 -7.16
CA ALA A 34 -3.56 -3.57 -8.04
C ALA A 34 -2.44 -4.29 -8.82
N PHE A 35 -1.38 -3.58 -9.20
CA PHE A 35 -0.23 -4.17 -9.87
C PHE A 35 0.54 -5.10 -8.92
N VAL A 36 0.82 -4.66 -7.69
CA VAL A 36 1.54 -5.45 -6.69
C VAL A 36 0.73 -6.68 -6.27
N ASP A 37 -0.59 -6.53 -6.08
CA ASP A 37 -1.51 -7.63 -5.77
C ASP A 37 -1.54 -8.71 -6.86
N GLY A 38 -1.24 -8.34 -8.11
CA GLY A 38 -1.16 -9.26 -9.25
C GLY A 38 0.19 -9.96 -9.42
N LEU A 39 1.21 -9.63 -8.62
CA LEU A 39 2.54 -10.22 -8.72
C LEU A 39 2.71 -11.43 -7.79
N ASP A 40 3.29 -12.50 -8.33
CA ASP A 40 3.84 -13.58 -7.50
C ASP A 40 5.22 -13.16 -6.96
N LEU A 41 5.21 -12.48 -5.82
CA LEU A 41 6.43 -12.04 -5.15
C LEU A 41 7.30 -13.22 -4.68
N ALA A 42 6.72 -14.40 -4.47
CA ALA A 42 7.47 -15.60 -4.13
C ALA A 42 8.26 -16.14 -5.32
N ALA A 43 7.61 -16.29 -6.48
CA ALA A 43 8.27 -16.70 -7.70
C ALA A 43 9.34 -15.69 -8.14
N ALA A 44 9.14 -14.40 -7.86
CA ALA A 44 10.13 -13.36 -8.09
C ALA A 44 11.31 -13.37 -7.09
N GLY A 45 11.30 -14.23 -6.08
CA GLY A 45 12.41 -14.42 -5.13
C GLY A 45 12.45 -13.42 -3.99
N PHE A 46 11.38 -12.68 -3.71
CA PHE A 46 11.32 -11.76 -2.56
C PHE A 46 11.17 -12.54 -1.25
N MET A 47 12.05 -12.30 -0.28
CA MET A 47 12.07 -13.05 1.00
C MET A 47 11.19 -12.43 2.12
N ARG A 48 10.78 -11.17 2.00
CA ARG A 48 9.76 -10.55 2.87
C ARG A 48 8.50 -10.37 2.06
N GLN A 49 7.51 -11.22 2.31
CA GLN A 49 6.23 -11.23 1.62
C GLN A 49 5.11 -10.96 2.62
N THR A 50 4.91 -9.69 2.88
CA THR A 50 3.65 -9.16 3.40
C THR A 50 3.53 -7.81 2.72
N PRO A 51 2.52 -7.62 1.85
CA PRO A 51 2.15 -6.31 1.35
C PRO A 51 1.96 -5.31 2.50
#